data_AF-A0A0F9BQA9-F1
#
_entry.id   AF-A0A0F9BQA9-F1
#
_cell.length_a   1.000
_cell.length_b   1.000
_cell.length_c   1.000
_cell.angle_alpha   90.00
_cell.angle_beta   90.00
_cell.angle_gamma   90.00
#
_symmetry.space_group_name_H-M   'P 1'
#
loop_
_entity.id
_entity.type
_entity.pdbx_description
1 polymer ?
#
loop_
_entity_poly.entity_id
_entity_poly.type
_entity_poly.pdbx_seq_one_letter_code
_entity_poly.pdbx_strand_id
1 'polypeptide(L)'
;MSDGYFQEIWNEAQTAGLKAGKAATPVPMIVGEAAGLDSDEFKEGATLYRVDEGACGFAWVNVRPGTSRFARWLKKMSHGRTDPYAGGVTIWISEHGQSVARKEAHAQAMAEVLREAGVKCFADSRLD
;
A
#
# COMPACT_ATOMS: atom_id res chain seq x y z
N MET A 1 9.32 21.05 -14.22
CA MET A 1 8.22 20.07 -14.15
C MET A 1 6.91 20.82 -14.22
N SER A 2 6.07 20.55 -15.20
CA SER A 2 4.72 21.12 -15.32
C SER A 2 3.70 20.22 -14.60
N ASP A 3 2.47 20.69 -14.43
CA ASP A 3 1.37 19.83 -13.93
C ASP A 3 1.12 18.64 -14.88
N GLY A 4 1.35 18.80 -16.19
CA GLY A 4 1.27 17.72 -17.18
C GLY A 4 2.32 16.62 -16.94
N TYR A 5 3.57 17.00 -16.68
CA TYR A 5 4.62 16.04 -16.31
C TYR A 5 4.26 15.27 -15.04
N PHE A 6 3.68 15.95 -14.04
CA PHE A 6 3.26 15.27 -12.81
C PHE A 6 2.10 14.29 -13.03
N GLN A 7 1.20 14.60 -13.95
CA GLN A 7 0.13 13.69 -14.35
C GLN A 7 0.68 12.45 -15.07
N GLU A 8 1.67 12.62 -15.94
CA GLU A 8 2.31 11.51 -16.66
C GLU A 8 2.98 10.52 -15.70
N ILE A 9 3.88 11.01 -14.82
CA ILE A 9 4.55 10.14 -13.84
C ILE A 9 3.57 9.51 -12.85
N TRP A 10 2.46 10.20 -12.52
CA TRP A 10 1.41 9.65 -11.67
C TRP A 10 0.70 8.48 -12.36
N ASN A 11 0.32 8.64 -13.63
CA ASN A 11 -0.33 7.59 -14.40
C ASN A 11 0.59 6.38 -14.58
N GLU A 12 1.87 6.61 -14.82
CA GLU A 12 2.89 5.57 -14.90
C GLU A 12 3.03 4.82 -13.57
N ALA A 13 3.17 5.55 -12.45
CA ALA A 13 3.32 4.97 -11.12
C ALA A 13 2.07 4.18 -10.68
N GLN A 14 0.86 4.70 -10.96
CA GLN A 14 -0.39 3.97 -10.75
C GLN A 14 -0.45 2.68 -11.60
N THR A 15 -0.02 2.74 -12.86
CA THR A 15 -0.04 1.59 -13.76
C THR A 15 0.94 0.51 -13.31
N ALA A 16 2.15 0.90 -12.94
CA ALA A 16 3.16 0.01 -12.38
C ALA A 16 2.68 -0.65 -11.07
N GLY A 17 2.11 0.16 -10.17
CA GLY A 17 1.54 -0.30 -8.91
C GLY A 17 0.38 -1.27 -9.08
N LEU A 18 -0.58 -0.98 -9.96
CA LEU A 18 -1.68 -1.87 -10.29
C LEU A 18 -1.20 -3.20 -10.88
N LYS A 19 -0.20 -3.16 -11.76
CA LYS A 19 0.40 -4.36 -12.37
C LYS A 19 1.09 -5.20 -11.29
N ALA A 20 1.91 -4.58 -10.45
CA ALA A 20 2.64 -5.27 -9.38
C ALA A 20 1.70 -5.91 -8.35
N GLY A 21 0.69 -5.20 -7.87
CA GLY A 21 -0.26 -5.76 -6.90
C GLY A 21 -1.14 -6.89 -7.47
N LYS A 22 -1.46 -6.85 -8.77
CA LYS A 22 -2.15 -7.97 -9.44
C LYS A 22 -1.25 -9.19 -9.63
N ALA A 23 0.02 -8.97 -9.94
CA ALA A 23 1.01 -10.04 -10.13
C ALA A 23 1.50 -10.64 -8.79
N ALA A 24 1.37 -9.90 -7.69
CA ALA A 24 1.70 -10.40 -6.36
C ALA A 24 0.85 -11.62 -6.03
N THR A 25 1.50 -12.65 -5.50
CA THR A 25 0.85 -13.89 -5.05
C THR A 25 0.90 -13.91 -3.53
N PRO A 26 -0.22 -13.62 -2.85
CA PRO A 26 -0.27 -13.68 -1.39
C PRO A 26 -0.02 -15.10 -0.88
N VAL A 27 0.57 -15.20 0.31
CA VAL A 27 0.64 -16.48 1.03
C VAL A 27 -0.72 -16.72 1.67
N PRO A 28 -1.44 -17.80 1.31
CA PRO A 28 -2.72 -18.11 1.92
C PRO A 28 -2.58 -18.35 3.42
N MET A 29 -3.60 -17.95 4.19
CA MET A 29 -3.65 -18.21 5.62
C MET A 29 -4.86 -19.06 6.00
N ILE A 30 -4.73 -19.82 7.08
CA ILE A 30 -5.84 -20.52 7.71
C ILE A 30 -6.19 -19.76 9.00
N VAL A 31 -7.45 -19.37 9.14
CA VAL A 31 -7.97 -18.65 10.29
C VAL A 31 -8.97 -19.54 11.02
N GLY A 32 -8.82 -19.66 12.33
CA GLY A 32 -9.68 -20.46 13.19
C GLY A 32 -9.63 -19.97 14.64
N GLU A 33 -10.54 -20.46 15.47
CA GLU A 33 -10.54 -20.16 16.91
C GLU A 33 -9.28 -20.79 17.55
N ALA A 34 -8.50 -19.99 18.29
CA ALA A 34 -7.35 -20.47 19.04
C ALA A 34 -7.80 -21.27 20.28
N ALA A 35 -7.02 -22.28 20.69
CA ALA A 35 -7.29 -23.09 21.89
C ALA A 35 -7.16 -22.27 23.20
N GLY A 36 -6.43 -21.15 23.15
CA GLY A 36 -6.25 -20.19 24.24
C GLY A 36 -5.62 -18.91 23.71
N LEU A 37 -5.61 -17.83 24.52
CA LEU A 37 -5.12 -16.51 24.09
C LEU A 37 -3.64 -16.51 23.68
N ASP A 38 -2.82 -17.32 24.35
CA ASP A 38 -1.37 -17.44 24.09
C ASP A 38 -1.02 -18.76 23.38
N SER A 39 -2.00 -19.41 22.76
CA SER A 39 -1.83 -20.71 22.10
C SER A 39 -1.64 -20.54 20.60
N ASP A 40 -0.58 -21.15 20.07
CA ASP A 40 -0.35 -21.27 18.62
C ASP A 40 -1.21 -22.40 17.98
N GLU A 41 -1.99 -23.12 18.78
CA GLU A 41 -2.86 -24.21 18.35
C GLU A 41 -4.32 -23.77 18.17
N PHE A 42 -4.99 -24.33 17.15
CA PHE A 42 -6.43 -24.19 16.98
C PHE A 42 -7.18 -25.04 18.01
N LYS A 43 -8.32 -24.52 18.47
CA LYS A 43 -9.23 -25.25 19.34
C LYS A 43 -9.74 -26.52 18.64
N GLU A 44 -9.83 -27.61 19.39
CA GLU A 44 -10.38 -28.87 18.86
C GLU A 44 -11.81 -28.66 18.34
N GLY A 45 -12.06 -29.09 17.10
CA GLY A 45 -13.35 -28.92 16.42
C GLY A 45 -13.62 -27.50 15.90
N ALA A 46 -12.64 -26.59 15.91
CA ALA A 46 -12.80 -25.26 15.34
C ALA A 46 -13.07 -25.30 13.83
N THR A 47 -13.95 -24.41 13.37
CA THR A 47 -14.12 -24.14 11.95
C THR A 47 -12.89 -23.41 11.44
N LEU A 48 -12.26 -23.98 10.42
CA LEU A 48 -11.10 -23.39 9.76
C LEU A 48 -11.52 -22.71 8.45
N TYR A 49 -11.12 -21.45 8.30
CA TYR A 49 -11.36 -20.64 7.11
C TYR A 49 -10.06 -20.47 6.35
N ARG A 50 -10.07 -20.82 5.06
CA ARG A 50 -8.95 -20.55 4.16
C ARG A 50 -9.12 -19.17 3.53
N VAL A 51 -8.12 -18.31 3.70
CA VAL A 51 -8.06 -16.97 3.11
C VAL A 51 -6.93 -16.96 2.09
N ASP A 52 -7.26 -17.11 0.81
CA ASP A 52 -6.28 -17.18 -0.28
C ASP A 52 -5.54 -15.85 -0.50
N GLU A 53 -6.17 -14.74 -0.14
CA GLU A 53 -5.60 -13.39 -0.28
C GLU A 53 -4.60 -13.04 0.85
N GLY A 54 -4.37 -13.96 1.78
CA GLY A 54 -3.42 -13.82 2.88
C GLY A 54 -3.90 -12.85 3.96
N ALA A 55 -2.94 -12.28 4.68
CA ALA A 55 -3.20 -11.39 5.81
C ALA A 55 -3.86 -10.07 5.40
N CYS A 56 -4.76 -9.59 6.26
CA CYS A 56 -5.40 -8.29 6.11
C CYS A 56 -4.44 -7.15 6.49
N GLY A 57 -4.47 -6.07 5.72
CA GLY A 57 -3.70 -4.88 6.08
C GLY A 57 -3.81 -3.73 5.09
N PHE A 58 -2.93 -2.76 5.31
CA PHE A 58 -2.83 -1.52 4.56
C PHE A 58 -1.43 -1.32 4.01
N ALA A 59 -1.34 -0.58 2.90
CA ALA A 59 -0.09 -0.02 2.44
C ALA A 59 -0.29 1.39 1.89
N TRP A 60 0.78 2.17 1.89
CA TRP A 60 0.76 3.55 1.45
C TRP A 60 2.14 3.98 0.92
N VAL A 61 2.15 5.09 0.19
CA VAL A 61 3.38 5.77 -0.24
C VAL A 61 3.42 7.16 0.37
N ASN A 62 4.47 7.47 1.14
CA ASN A 62 4.67 8.77 1.76
C ASN A 62 5.68 9.61 0.95
N VAL A 63 5.20 10.73 0.40
CA VAL A 63 6.00 11.70 -0.36
C VAL A 63 6.51 12.80 0.57
N ARG A 64 7.84 12.98 0.61
CA ARG A 64 8.51 13.96 1.47
C ARG A 64 9.53 14.82 0.72
N PRO A 65 9.63 16.13 0.99
CA PRO A 65 8.82 16.90 1.92
C PRO A 65 7.43 17.25 1.34
N GLY A 66 6.45 17.50 2.21
CA GLY A 66 5.08 17.91 1.82
C GLY A 66 4.98 19.29 1.13
N THR A 67 6.11 20.02 1.07
CA THR A 67 6.30 21.28 0.34
C THR A 67 6.82 21.07 -1.08
N SER A 68 7.24 19.85 -1.44
CA SER A 68 7.71 19.54 -2.79
C SER A 68 6.63 19.82 -3.83
N ARG A 69 7.05 20.12 -5.05
CA ARG A 69 6.13 20.45 -6.15
C ARG A 69 5.16 19.32 -6.42
N PHE A 70 5.64 18.07 -6.40
CA PHE A 70 4.80 16.89 -6.55
C PHE A 70 3.83 16.72 -5.38
N ALA A 71 4.26 16.89 -4.13
CA ALA A 71 3.34 16.82 -2.98
C ALA A 71 2.24 17.90 -3.02
N ARG A 72 2.57 19.12 -3.50
CA ARG A 72 1.56 20.18 -3.71
C ARG A 72 0.60 19.82 -4.84
N TRP A 73 1.10 19.22 -5.91
CA TRP A 73 0.30 18.72 -7.02
C TRP A 73 -0.64 17.58 -6.56
N LEU A 74 -0.16 16.61 -5.79
CA LEU A 74 -0.98 15.52 -5.21
C LEU A 74 -2.15 16.06 -4.39
N LYS A 75 -1.90 17.08 -3.56
CA LYS A 75 -2.96 17.75 -2.79
C LYS A 75 -3.96 18.48 -3.69
N LYS A 76 -3.48 19.18 -4.72
CA LYS A 76 -4.33 19.87 -5.69
C LYS A 76 -5.25 18.89 -6.43
N MET A 77 -4.75 17.71 -6.77
CA MET A 77 -5.49 16.66 -7.49
C MET A 77 -6.27 15.72 -6.56
N SER A 78 -6.22 15.92 -5.24
CA SER A 78 -6.86 15.05 -4.23
C SER A 78 -6.39 13.59 -4.27
N HIS A 79 -5.16 13.33 -4.69
CA HIS A 79 -4.55 12.00 -4.76
C HIS A 79 -3.82 11.56 -3.48
N GLY A 80 -3.64 12.47 -2.53
CA GLY A 80 -3.01 12.16 -1.26
C GLY A 80 -3.48 13.06 -0.12
N ARG A 81 -3.24 12.61 1.11
CA ARG A 81 -3.58 13.35 2.35
C ARG A 81 -2.33 13.80 3.06
N THR A 82 -2.38 14.96 3.70
CA THR A 82 -1.27 15.42 4.56
C THR A 82 -1.09 14.45 5.71
N ASP A 83 0.15 14.03 5.95
CA ASP A 83 0.50 13.18 7.08
C ASP A 83 1.02 14.05 8.25
N PRO A 84 0.28 14.15 9.37
CA PRO A 84 0.72 14.94 10.52
C PRO A 84 1.81 14.26 11.34
N TYR A 85 1.90 12.93 11.33
CA TYR A 85 2.87 12.16 12.12
C TYR A 85 4.18 12.01 11.35
N ALA A 86 4.06 11.46 10.16
CA ALA A 86 5.18 11.24 9.27
C ALA A 86 5.34 12.39 8.27
N GLY A 87 4.85 13.61 8.54
CA GLY A 87 5.16 14.84 7.79
C GLY A 87 5.33 14.69 6.28
N GLY A 88 4.34 15.01 5.46
CA GLY A 88 4.44 14.77 4.02
C GLY A 88 3.07 14.73 3.37
N VAL A 89 2.98 14.05 2.24
CA VAL A 89 1.70 13.68 1.61
C VAL A 89 1.67 12.18 1.39
N THR A 90 0.71 11.51 1.99
CA THR A 90 0.52 10.06 1.94
C THR A 90 -0.53 9.69 0.90
N ILE A 91 -0.14 8.79 0.00
CA ILE A 91 -0.99 8.16 -1.00
C ILE A 91 -1.42 6.80 -0.43
N TRP A 92 -2.72 6.62 -0.17
CA TRP A 92 -3.26 5.36 0.34
C TRP A 92 -3.57 4.40 -0.81
N ILE A 93 -3.08 3.17 -0.71
CA ILE A 93 -3.42 2.12 -1.68
C ILE A 93 -4.76 1.51 -1.27
N SER A 94 -5.82 1.95 -1.95
CA SER A 94 -7.19 1.47 -1.71
C SER A 94 -7.54 0.23 -2.54
N GLU A 95 -6.69 -0.10 -3.51
CA GLU A 95 -6.84 -1.25 -4.38
C GLU A 95 -6.51 -2.56 -3.67
N HIS A 96 -6.82 -3.68 -4.33
CA HIS A 96 -6.47 -5.05 -3.90
C HIS A 96 -7.16 -5.56 -2.63
N GLY A 97 -8.30 -4.98 -2.27
CA GLY A 97 -9.17 -5.48 -1.19
C GLY A 97 -8.49 -5.40 0.17
N GLN A 98 -8.42 -6.52 0.89
CA GLN A 98 -7.76 -6.59 2.20
C GLN A 98 -6.33 -7.13 2.14
N SER A 99 -5.87 -7.66 1.00
CA SER A 99 -4.55 -8.30 0.91
C SER A 99 -3.41 -7.31 1.15
N VAL A 100 -2.71 -7.43 2.27
CA VAL A 100 -1.54 -6.59 2.57
C VAL A 100 -0.42 -6.82 1.56
N ALA A 101 -0.19 -8.07 1.14
CA ALA A 101 0.88 -8.44 0.22
C ALA A 101 0.73 -7.76 -1.15
N ARG A 102 -0.52 -7.69 -1.67
CA ARG A 102 -0.79 -6.99 -2.94
C ARG A 102 -0.66 -5.48 -2.80
N LYS A 103 -1.12 -4.92 -1.68
CA LYS A 103 -1.02 -3.48 -1.40
C LYS A 103 0.44 -3.05 -1.23
N GLU A 104 1.26 -3.85 -0.55
CA GLU A 104 2.70 -3.65 -0.44
C GLU A 104 3.38 -3.65 -1.80
N ALA A 105 3.13 -4.68 -2.62
CA ALA A 105 3.69 -4.76 -3.96
C ALA A 105 3.30 -3.55 -4.83
N HIS A 106 2.05 -3.09 -4.71
CA HIS A 106 1.59 -1.85 -5.35
C HIS A 106 2.41 -0.66 -4.84
N ALA A 107 2.43 -0.42 -3.52
CA ALA A 107 3.10 0.73 -2.93
C ALA A 107 4.60 0.77 -3.29
N GLN A 108 5.28 -0.38 -3.26
CA GLN A 108 6.69 -0.52 -3.61
C GLN A 108 6.95 -0.13 -5.08
N ALA A 109 6.19 -0.69 -6.02
CA ALA A 109 6.35 -0.40 -7.44
C ALA A 109 6.00 1.06 -7.78
N MET A 110 4.96 1.61 -7.17
CA MET A 110 4.61 3.03 -7.30
C MET A 110 5.77 3.91 -6.79
N ALA A 111 6.30 3.63 -5.60
CA ALA A 111 7.37 4.41 -5.02
C ALA A 111 8.66 4.32 -5.84
N GLU A 112 8.94 3.18 -6.48
CA GLU A 112 10.08 3.01 -7.38
C GLU A 112 9.99 3.96 -8.59
N VAL A 113 8.89 3.92 -9.35
CA VAL A 113 8.67 4.82 -10.50
C VAL A 113 8.76 6.29 -10.08
N LEU A 114 8.14 6.65 -8.95
CA LEU A 114 8.20 8.03 -8.45
C LEU A 114 9.63 8.44 -8.08
N ARG A 115 10.42 7.57 -7.46
CA ARG A 115 11.83 7.84 -7.13
C ARG A 115 12.70 7.99 -8.36
N GLU A 116 12.49 7.16 -9.39
CA GLU A 116 13.18 7.29 -10.68
C GLU A 116 12.88 8.63 -11.36
N ALA A 117 11.64 9.12 -11.22
CA ALA A 117 11.24 10.46 -11.67
C ALA A 117 11.75 11.62 -10.78
N GLY A 118 12.56 11.32 -9.75
CA GLY A 118 13.15 12.30 -8.84
C GLY A 118 12.26 12.71 -7.66
N VAL A 119 11.16 12.00 -7.40
CA VAL A 119 10.29 12.24 -6.24
C VAL A 119 10.80 11.46 -5.04
N LYS A 120 11.18 12.17 -3.98
CA LYS A 120 11.54 11.54 -2.71
C LYS A 120 10.29 10.98 -2.01
N CYS A 121 10.15 9.65 -2.02
CA CYS A 121 9.04 8.94 -1.39
C CYS A 121 9.44 7.57 -0.86
N PHE A 122 8.61 7.03 0.04
CA PHE A 122 8.82 5.75 0.70
C PHE A 122 7.52 4.95 0.72
N ALA A 123 7.59 3.66 0.40
CA ALA A 123 6.48 2.73 0.57
C ALA A 123 6.53 2.13 1.98
N ASP A 124 5.37 1.95 2.59
CA ASP A 124 5.23 1.35 3.92
C ASP A 124 3.88 0.64 4.04
N SER A 125 3.73 -0.19 5.07
CA SER A 125 2.58 -1.07 5.27
C SER A 125 2.35 -1.42 6.73
N ARG A 126 1.15 -1.92 7.02
CA ARG A 126 0.79 -2.39 8.36
C ARG A 126 -0.31 -3.44 8.25
N LEU A 127 -0.22 -4.47 9.08
CA LEU A 127 -1.34 -5.37 9.33
C LEU A 127 -2.49 -4.62 10.02
N ASP A 128 -3.72 -5.04 9.74
CA ASP A 128 -4.94 -4.52 10.38
C ASP A 128 -5.40 -5.46 11.51
#